data_AF-A0A3P3U133-F1
#
_entry.id   AF-A0A3P3U133-F1
#
_cell.length_a   1.000
_cell.length_b   1.000
_cell.length_c   1.000
_cell.angle_alpha   90.00
_cell.angle_beta   90.00
_cell.angle_gamma   90.00
#
_symmetry.space_group_name_H-M   'P 1'
#
loop_
_entity.id
_entity.type
_entity.pdbx_description
1 polymer ?
#
loop_
_entity_poly.entity_id
_entity_poly.type
_entity_poly.pdbx_seq_one_letter_code
_entity_poly.pdbx_strand_id
1 'polypeptide(L)'
;MYSVRGRRLWSGGHVCGLIRGLIRSLTHGLIRCLIRGPILVAALLLISGCAGNEAYSGNGLGNKPPLPVIRTAADAAITVIQGSYCWSTTDKSGDTAQGVCVDYASAGELAQGKPSEAVRPGEKITFRFDNVKQPTETTVTLFKNGLSAQVAAADGSFEVPHEPGTYVYDLFAVWLKDPVKRVSEGTSSYVFSVRVE
;
A
#
# COMPACT_ATOMS: atom_id res chain seq x y z
N MET A 1 -44.91 43.99 -5.04
CA MET A 1 -45.62 44.68 -3.94
C MET A 1 -45.48 43.77 -2.72
N TYR A 2 -44.78 44.04 -1.62
CA TYR A 2 -44.40 45.28 -0.93
C TYR A 2 -42.99 45.15 -0.30
N SER A 3 -42.35 46.31 -0.12
CA SER A 3 -41.15 46.55 0.69
C SER A 3 -41.50 46.56 2.20
N VAL A 4 -40.53 46.27 3.08
CA VAL A 4 -40.04 47.14 4.19
C VAL A 4 -39.23 46.35 5.24
N ARG A 5 -38.01 46.86 5.52
CA ARG A 5 -37.19 46.90 6.78
C ARG A 5 -37.43 45.80 7.84
N GLY A 6 -36.43 45.09 8.37
CA GLY A 6 -35.10 45.51 8.80
C GLY A 6 -35.01 45.47 10.34
N ARG A 7 -34.05 44.71 10.90
CA ARG A 7 -33.34 45.05 12.15
C ARG A 7 -32.15 44.12 12.40
N ARG A 8 -30.99 44.77 12.62
CA ARG A 8 -29.77 44.23 13.22
C ARG A 8 -30.03 43.83 14.68
N LEU A 9 -29.30 42.82 15.15
CA LEU A 9 -28.77 42.79 16.51
C LEU A 9 -27.35 42.25 16.49
N TRP A 10 -26.44 43.15 16.83
CA TRP A 10 -25.02 42.96 17.05
C TRP A 10 -24.85 43.03 18.58
N SER A 11 -24.19 42.05 19.17
CA SER A 11 -23.67 42.05 20.54
C SER A 11 -22.63 40.91 20.57
N GLY A 12 -21.35 41.09 20.90
CA GLY A 12 -20.73 42.09 21.76
C GLY A 12 -20.03 41.35 22.92
N GLY A 13 -18.72 41.57 23.11
CA GLY A 13 -17.88 41.08 24.22
C GLY A 13 -16.85 40.05 23.75
N HIS A 14 -15.55 40.32 23.54
CA HIS A 14 -14.56 41.08 24.34
C HIS A 14 -14.54 40.70 25.82
N VAL A 15 -13.66 39.76 26.18
CA VAL A 15 -13.02 39.73 27.50
C VAL A 15 -11.52 39.57 27.28
N CYS A 16 -10.87 40.73 27.08
CA CYS A 16 -9.46 40.93 27.26
C CYS A 16 -9.30 41.70 28.57
N GLY A 17 -8.46 41.23 29.49
CA GLY A 17 -8.07 41.99 30.68
C GLY A 17 -8.51 41.38 32.00
N LEU A 18 -7.69 40.48 32.54
CA LEU A 18 -7.57 40.24 33.98
C LEU A 18 -6.21 39.59 34.27
N ILE A 19 -5.14 40.23 33.80
CA ILE A 19 -3.77 39.98 34.26
C ILE A 19 -3.12 41.35 34.45
N ARG A 20 -3.45 42.02 35.55
CA ARG A 20 -2.74 43.18 36.11
C ARG A 20 -3.40 43.53 37.44
N GLY A 21 -2.98 42.85 38.50
CA GLY A 21 -3.52 43.10 39.83
C GLY A 21 -3.08 42.11 40.90
N LEU A 22 -1.78 41.76 40.94
CA LEU A 22 -1.19 41.05 42.09
C LEU A 22 0.34 41.18 42.11
N ILE A 23 0.84 42.36 41.75
CA ILE A 23 2.23 42.78 41.99
C ILE A 23 2.15 44.03 42.86
N ARG A 24 2.33 43.84 44.18
CA ARG A 24 2.69 44.81 45.23
C ARG A 24 2.01 44.43 46.55
N SER A 25 2.55 43.41 47.22
CA SER A 25 2.62 43.34 48.68
C SER A 25 3.45 42.11 49.04
N LEU A 26 4.27 42.20 50.08
CA LEU A 26 5.15 41.14 50.63
C LEU A 26 6.56 41.07 50.05
N THR A 27 7.22 42.22 49.91
CA THR A 27 8.65 42.31 50.22
C THR A 27 8.80 42.69 51.70
N HIS A 28 9.14 41.71 52.53
CA HIS A 28 10.03 41.79 53.70
C HIS A 28 9.71 40.65 54.67
N GLY A 29 10.55 39.62 54.66
CA GLY A 29 10.53 38.58 55.69
C GLY A 29 11.31 37.35 55.27
N LEU A 30 12.57 37.28 55.72
CA LEU A 30 13.35 36.05 55.92
C LEU A 30 13.84 35.38 54.60
N ILE A 31 15.01 35.72 54.04
CA ILE A 31 16.35 35.36 54.56
C ILE A 31 16.31 34.13 55.47
N ARG A 32 16.38 32.94 54.86
CA ARG A 32 17.10 31.70 55.28
C ARG A 32 16.40 30.46 54.72
N CYS A 33 16.77 30.05 53.51
CA CYS A 33 16.91 28.62 53.14
C CYS A 33 17.51 28.52 51.72
N LEU A 34 18.67 29.15 51.53
CA LEU A 34 19.65 28.60 50.59
C LEU A 34 20.20 27.33 51.25
N ILE A 35 20.49 26.31 50.42
CA ILE A 35 21.04 24.98 50.78
C ILE A 35 19.97 23.88 50.96
N ARG A 36 19.44 23.38 49.84
CA ARG A 36 19.41 21.93 49.50
C ARG A 36 18.57 21.68 48.25
N GLY A 37 19.23 21.21 47.18
CA GLY A 37 18.56 20.49 46.11
C GLY A 37 18.86 21.03 44.71
N PRO A 38 20.06 20.82 44.15
CA PRO A 38 20.29 20.99 42.72
C PRO A 38 19.75 19.76 41.95
N ILE A 39 18.52 19.31 42.26
CA ILE A 39 17.97 18.03 41.75
C ILE A 39 16.72 18.24 40.89
N LEU A 40 16.20 19.47 40.79
CA LEU A 40 14.94 19.75 40.09
C LEU A 40 15.07 20.53 38.77
N VAL A 41 16.28 20.68 38.23
CA VAL A 41 16.53 21.31 36.92
C VAL A 41 16.94 20.29 35.84
N ALA A 42 17.27 19.04 36.22
CA ALA A 42 17.70 17.99 35.28
C ALA A 42 16.56 17.18 34.62
N ALA A 43 15.29 17.43 34.97
CA ALA A 43 14.16 16.61 34.53
C ALA A 43 13.43 17.12 33.26
N LEU A 44 13.91 18.20 32.62
CA LEU A 44 13.23 18.85 31.47
C LEU A 44 13.90 18.64 30.10
N LEU A 45 14.91 17.76 29.98
CA LEU A 45 15.66 17.54 28.73
C LEU A 45 15.42 16.18 28.04
N LEU A 46 14.39 15.42 28.43
CA LEU A 46 14.13 14.07 27.88
C LEU A 46 12.98 14.00 26.86
N ILE A 47 12.78 15.03 26.02
CA ILE A 47 11.81 14.96 24.91
C ILE A 47 12.43 15.49 23.61
N SER A 48 13.43 14.78 23.10
CA SER A 48 13.79 14.86 21.67
C SER A 48 14.22 13.49 21.16
N GLY A 49 13.24 12.58 21.08
CA GLY A 49 13.37 11.29 20.40
C GLY A 49 12.47 11.30 19.17
N CYS A 50 12.94 11.85 18.06
CA CYS A 50 12.33 11.64 16.75
C CYS A 50 12.81 10.28 16.20
N ALA A 51 11.90 9.34 16.02
CA ALA A 51 11.98 8.43 14.89
C ALA A 51 10.83 8.83 13.97
N GLY A 52 11.16 9.66 12.96
CA GLY A 52 10.29 9.83 11.82
C GLY A 52 10.23 8.48 11.13
N ASN A 53 9.10 7.80 11.23
CA ASN A 53 8.78 6.78 10.25
C ASN A 53 8.67 7.53 8.93
N GLU A 54 9.61 7.30 8.03
CA GLU A 54 9.46 7.70 6.64
C GLU A 54 8.17 7.03 6.16
N ALA A 55 7.09 7.79 6.16
CA ALA A 55 5.91 7.46 5.41
C ALA A 55 6.39 7.47 3.97
N TYR A 56 6.68 6.27 3.44
CA TYR A 56 6.64 6.02 2.02
C TYR A 56 5.28 6.53 1.56
N SER A 57 5.28 7.74 1.00
CA SER A 57 4.14 8.34 0.35
C SER A 57 3.97 7.65 -1.00
N GLY A 58 3.75 6.33 -0.95
CA GLY A 58 3.40 5.50 -2.08
C GLY A 58 1.90 5.54 -2.25
N ASN A 59 1.44 5.63 -3.48
CA ASN A 59 0.05 5.39 -3.83
C ASN A 59 -0.39 4.09 -3.15
N GLY A 60 -1.29 4.18 -2.18
CA GLY A 60 -1.75 3.03 -1.41
C GLY A 60 -2.29 1.94 -2.31
N LEU A 61 -2.23 0.70 -1.83
CA LEU A 61 -2.93 -0.41 -2.47
C LEU A 61 -4.43 -0.10 -2.40
N GLY A 62 -5.05 0.13 -3.55
CA GLY A 62 -6.48 0.47 -3.62
C GLY A 62 -7.38 -0.65 -3.07
N ASN A 63 -8.68 -0.49 -3.21
CA ASN A 63 -9.65 -1.44 -2.63
C ASN A 63 -9.76 -2.79 -3.36
N LYS A 64 -8.96 -3.01 -4.40
CA LYS A 64 -8.93 -4.24 -5.20
C LYS A 64 -7.48 -4.57 -5.57
N PRO A 65 -7.15 -5.85 -5.81
CA PRO A 65 -5.87 -6.21 -6.37
C PRO A 65 -5.61 -5.45 -7.68
N PRO A 66 -4.43 -4.84 -7.87
CA PRO A 66 -4.09 -4.19 -9.13
C PRO A 66 -3.94 -5.25 -10.23
N LEU A 67 -4.26 -4.93 -11.47
CA LEU A 67 -3.96 -5.80 -12.60
C LEU A 67 -2.53 -5.52 -13.11
N PRO A 68 -1.70 -6.54 -13.35
CA PRO A 68 -0.39 -6.34 -13.94
C PRO A 68 -0.53 -6.01 -15.43
N VAL A 69 0.45 -5.26 -15.93
CA VAL A 69 0.73 -5.15 -17.35
C VAL A 69 1.76 -6.23 -17.68
N ILE A 70 1.37 -7.17 -18.54
CA ILE A 70 2.25 -8.25 -19.03
C ILE A 70 2.50 -8.03 -20.51
N ARG A 71 3.78 -8.04 -20.93
CA ARG A 71 4.19 -7.76 -22.31
C ARG A 71 5.28 -8.69 -22.82
N THR A 72 5.26 -8.91 -24.13
CA THR A 72 6.33 -9.58 -24.87
C THR A 72 7.56 -8.67 -25.03
N ALA A 73 8.67 -9.21 -25.55
CA ALA A 73 9.85 -8.41 -25.85
C ALA A 73 9.61 -7.40 -26.98
N ALA A 74 8.65 -7.70 -27.87
CA ALA A 74 8.16 -6.79 -28.90
C ALA A 74 7.13 -5.77 -28.41
N ASP A 75 6.93 -5.64 -27.09
CA ASP A 75 5.98 -4.72 -26.45
C ASP A 75 4.49 -5.03 -26.74
N ALA A 76 4.18 -6.22 -27.23
CA ALA A 76 2.81 -6.69 -27.40
C ALA A 76 2.18 -7.01 -26.04
N ALA A 77 0.93 -6.58 -25.82
CA ALA A 77 0.22 -6.79 -24.56
C ALA A 77 -0.37 -8.20 -24.49
N ILE A 78 -0.11 -8.92 -23.40
CA ILE A 78 -0.67 -10.23 -23.13
C ILE A 78 -1.97 -10.08 -22.33
N THR A 79 -3.02 -10.79 -22.74
CA THR A 79 -4.29 -10.79 -22.01
C THR A 79 -4.14 -11.51 -20.68
N VAL A 80 -4.52 -10.83 -19.59
CA VAL A 80 -4.44 -11.34 -18.22
C VAL A 80 -5.83 -11.55 -17.65
N ILE A 81 -6.01 -12.67 -16.96
CA ILE A 81 -7.22 -13.03 -16.25
C ILE A 81 -6.87 -13.08 -14.76
N GLN A 82 -7.57 -12.31 -13.94
CA GLN A 82 -7.37 -12.38 -12.50
C GLN A 82 -7.89 -13.73 -11.97
N GLY A 83 -7.04 -14.43 -11.23
CA GLY A 83 -7.38 -15.66 -10.51
C GLY A 83 -7.75 -15.39 -9.05
N SER A 84 -7.59 -16.40 -8.21
CA SER A 84 -7.87 -16.31 -6.77
C SER A 84 -7.06 -15.21 -6.08
N TYR A 85 -7.69 -14.54 -5.11
CA TYR A 85 -7.05 -13.47 -4.37
C TYR A 85 -7.62 -13.32 -2.96
N CYS A 86 -6.80 -12.79 -2.06
CA CYS A 86 -7.24 -12.29 -0.76
C CYS A 86 -6.75 -10.85 -0.61
N TRP A 87 -7.65 -9.91 -0.35
CA TRP A 87 -7.32 -8.48 -0.36
C TRP A 87 -7.83 -7.79 0.89
N SER A 88 -6.94 -7.12 1.61
CA SER A 88 -7.32 -6.28 2.74
C SER A 88 -7.58 -4.87 2.23
N THR A 89 -8.79 -4.38 2.45
CA THR A 89 -9.11 -2.98 2.14
C THR A 89 -8.66 -2.10 3.29
N THR A 90 -8.06 -0.96 3.00
CA THR A 90 -7.75 0.06 4.01
C THR A 90 -8.69 1.23 3.77
N ASP A 91 -9.40 1.66 4.80
CA ASP A 91 -10.30 2.80 4.66
C ASP A 91 -9.55 4.14 4.67
N LYS A 92 -10.28 5.24 4.50
CA LYS A 92 -9.69 6.60 4.46
C LYS A 92 -9.10 7.03 5.81
N SER A 93 -9.42 6.34 6.91
CA SER A 93 -8.84 6.55 8.24
C SER A 93 -7.48 5.87 8.41
N GLY A 94 -7.12 4.96 7.49
CA GLY A 94 -5.91 4.15 7.61
C GLY A 94 -6.12 2.87 8.42
N ASP A 95 -7.37 2.55 8.79
CA ASP A 95 -7.71 1.31 9.47
C ASP A 95 -7.94 0.19 8.45
N THR A 96 -7.37 -0.99 8.74
CA THR A 96 -7.57 -2.18 7.90
C THR A 96 -9.01 -2.66 8.08
N ALA A 97 -9.82 -2.50 7.04
CA ALA A 97 -11.14 -3.11 6.96
C ALA A 97 -11.04 -4.62 6.72
N GLN A 98 -12.18 -5.30 6.79
CA GLN A 98 -12.24 -6.76 6.64
C GLN A 98 -11.65 -7.22 5.30
N GLY A 99 -10.76 -8.21 5.35
CA GLY A 99 -10.18 -8.83 4.14
C GLY A 99 -11.22 -9.65 3.39
N VAL A 100 -11.21 -9.56 2.05
CA VAL A 100 -12.07 -10.34 1.16
C VAL A 100 -11.23 -11.34 0.41
N CYS A 101 -11.59 -12.62 0.48
CA CYS A 101 -11.03 -13.67 -0.35
C CYS A 101 -12.04 -14.10 -1.40
N VAL A 102 -11.58 -14.25 -2.63
CA VAL A 102 -12.37 -14.74 -3.76
C VAL A 102 -11.60 -15.86 -4.42
N ASP A 103 -12.23 -17.02 -4.50
CA ASP A 103 -11.67 -18.21 -5.13
C ASP A 103 -12.17 -18.34 -6.56
N TYR A 104 -11.25 -18.59 -7.49
CA TYR A 104 -11.52 -18.90 -8.89
C TYR A 104 -11.07 -20.32 -9.23
N ALA A 105 -11.48 -20.78 -10.41
CA ALA A 105 -11.01 -22.04 -10.98
C ALA A 105 -9.47 -22.05 -11.15
N SER A 106 -8.91 -23.23 -11.39
CA SER A 106 -7.46 -23.37 -11.58
C SER A 106 -6.96 -22.61 -12.82
N ALA A 107 -5.66 -22.31 -12.89
CA ALA A 107 -5.07 -21.57 -14.01
C ALA A 107 -5.36 -22.23 -15.37
N GLY A 108 -5.29 -23.57 -15.46
CA GLY A 108 -5.60 -24.31 -16.69
C GLY A 108 -7.05 -24.13 -17.13
N GLU A 109 -8.00 -24.17 -16.20
CA GLU A 109 -9.43 -23.97 -16.47
C GLU A 109 -9.73 -22.52 -16.83
N LEU A 110 -9.13 -21.55 -16.12
CA LEU A 110 -9.29 -20.12 -16.41
C LEU A 110 -8.78 -19.73 -17.80
N ALA A 111 -7.69 -20.36 -18.26
CA ALA A 111 -7.10 -20.14 -19.57
C ALA A 111 -7.82 -20.89 -20.71
N GLN A 112 -8.69 -21.86 -20.40
CA GLN A 112 -9.33 -22.68 -21.42
C GLN A 112 -10.22 -21.84 -22.35
N GLY A 113 -9.96 -21.93 -23.66
CA GLY A 113 -10.69 -21.19 -24.69
C GLY A 113 -10.40 -19.68 -24.71
N LYS A 114 -9.35 -19.22 -24.01
CA LYS A 114 -8.91 -17.83 -24.01
C LYS A 114 -7.83 -17.61 -25.06
N PRO A 115 -7.72 -16.40 -25.63
CA PRO A 115 -6.65 -16.11 -26.60
C PRO A 115 -5.28 -16.23 -25.93
N SER A 116 -4.31 -16.73 -26.70
CA SER A 116 -2.90 -16.78 -26.33
C SER A 116 -2.12 -15.89 -27.28
N GLU A 117 -1.24 -15.06 -26.74
CA GLU A 117 -0.36 -14.22 -27.56
C GLU A 117 0.74 -15.08 -28.20
N ALA A 118 1.06 -14.83 -29.47
CA ALA A 118 2.12 -15.56 -30.17
C ALA A 118 3.49 -14.99 -29.78
N VAL A 119 4.44 -15.86 -29.45
CA VAL A 119 5.78 -15.49 -29.00
C VAL A 119 6.83 -16.39 -29.63
N ARG A 120 8.05 -15.88 -29.76
CA ARG A 120 9.18 -16.65 -30.29
C ARG A 120 9.74 -17.62 -29.23
N PRO A 121 10.37 -18.72 -29.65
CA PRO A 121 11.15 -19.58 -28.76
C PRO A 121 12.16 -18.78 -27.92
N GLY A 122 12.13 -18.93 -26.59
CA GLY A 122 13.02 -18.21 -25.69
C GLY A 122 12.73 -16.71 -25.55
N GLU A 123 11.59 -16.22 -26.05
CA GLU A 123 11.22 -14.82 -25.90
C GLU A 123 11.00 -14.43 -24.43
N LYS A 124 11.50 -13.25 -24.06
CA LYS A 124 11.34 -12.71 -22.72
C LYS A 124 9.95 -12.09 -22.55
N ILE A 125 9.25 -12.50 -21.49
CA ILE A 125 8.03 -11.87 -21.01
C ILE A 125 8.36 -10.98 -19.82
N THR A 126 7.74 -9.81 -19.76
CA THR A 126 7.87 -8.87 -18.66
C THR A 126 6.53 -8.61 -18.00
N PHE A 127 6.52 -8.39 -16.69
CA PHE A 127 5.34 -8.04 -15.92
C PHE A 127 5.65 -6.92 -14.93
N ARG A 128 4.69 -6.02 -14.74
CA ARG A 128 4.79 -4.91 -13.78
C ARG A 128 3.41 -4.43 -13.34
N PHE A 129 3.33 -3.81 -12.17
CA PHE A 129 2.09 -3.21 -11.66
C PHE A 129 2.15 -1.69 -11.75
N ASP A 130 1.50 -1.09 -12.74
CA ASP A 130 1.61 0.35 -13.01
C ASP A 130 0.81 1.19 -11.99
N ASN A 131 1.37 2.33 -11.58
CA ASN A 131 0.75 3.33 -10.69
C ASN A 131 0.39 2.85 -9.27
N VAL A 132 0.90 1.71 -8.83
CA VAL A 132 0.69 1.15 -7.49
C VAL A 132 2.00 0.66 -6.87
N LYS A 133 2.00 0.40 -5.56
CA LYS A 133 3.10 -0.30 -4.88
C LYS A 133 3.36 -1.65 -5.55
N GLN A 134 4.61 -1.95 -5.93
CA GLN A 134 4.98 -3.27 -6.45
C GLN A 134 4.81 -4.35 -5.37
N PRO A 135 4.50 -5.60 -5.75
CA PRO A 135 4.49 -6.71 -4.80
C PRO A 135 5.87 -6.90 -4.18
N THR A 136 5.88 -7.32 -2.92
CA THR A 136 7.10 -7.69 -2.18
C THR A 136 7.68 -9.00 -2.70
N GLU A 137 6.81 -9.91 -3.13
CA GLU A 137 7.20 -11.23 -3.64
C GLU A 137 6.34 -11.58 -4.86
N THR A 138 6.97 -12.23 -5.83
CA THR A 138 6.28 -12.76 -7.01
C THR A 138 6.80 -14.14 -7.36
N THR A 139 5.89 -15.03 -7.77
CA THR A 139 6.21 -16.36 -8.26
C THR A 139 5.50 -16.58 -9.59
N VAL A 140 6.23 -17.08 -10.60
CA VAL A 140 5.64 -17.49 -11.87
C VAL A 140 5.61 -19.02 -11.90
N THR A 141 4.43 -19.58 -12.13
CA THR A 141 4.24 -21.03 -12.25
C THR A 141 3.73 -21.36 -13.63
N LEU A 142 4.40 -22.29 -14.32
CA LEU A 142 3.95 -22.86 -15.57
C LEU A 142 3.07 -24.08 -15.30
N PHE A 143 1.91 -24.15 -15.96
CA PHE A 143 1.02 -25.30 -15.95
C PHE A 143 1.02 -25.96 -17.33
N LYS A 144 1.39 -27.26 -17.37
CA LYS A 144 1.40 -28.08 -18.59
C LYS A 144 0.92 -29.48 -18.24
N ASN A 145 -0.11 -29.96 -18.94
CA ASN A 145 -0.64 -31.34 -18.81
C ASN A 145 -0.98 -31.76 -17.37
N GLY A 146 -1.58 -30.86 -16.57
CA GLY A 146 -1.94 -31.13 -15.17
C GLY A 146 -0.77 -31.11 -14.19
N LEU A 147 0.46 -30.86 -14.67
CA LEU A 147 1.64 -30.63 -13.85
C LEU A 147 1.92 -29.13 -13.75
N SER A 148 2.52 -28.72 -12.63
CA SER A 148 3.00 -27.35 -12.42
C SER A 148 4.49 -27.33 -12.11
N ALA A 149 5.18 -26.31 -12.62
CA ALA A 149 6.59 -26.07 -12.35
C ALA A 149 6.84 -24.58 -12.16
N GLN A 150 7.62 -24.22 -11.14
CA GLN A 150 8.04 -22.83 -10.96
C GLN A 150 9.02 -22.43 -12.07
N VAL A 151 8.82 -21.25 -12.63
CA VAL A 151 9.68 -20.65 -13.63
C VAL A 151 10.65 -19.71 -12.93
N ALA A 152 11.91 -19.75 -13.34
CA ALA A 152 12.89 -18.77 -12.89
C ALA A 152 12.51 -17.39 -13.43
N ALA A 153 12.01 -16.54 -12.55
CA ALA A 153 11.71 -15.15 -12.85
C ALA A 153 12.64 -14.24 -12.05
N ALA A 154 13.20 -13.23 -12.71
CA ALA A 154 14.06 -12.23 -12.11
C ALA A 154 13.68 -10.84 -12.64
N ASP A 155 13.69 -9.85 -11.75
CA ASP A 155 13.45 -8.45 -12.07
C ASP A 155 12.18 -8.20 -12.91
N GLY A 156 11.08 -8.90 -12.57
CA GLY A 156 9.81 -8.75 -13.28
C GLY A 156 9.79 -9.37 -14.67
N SER A 157 10.64 -10.37 -14.94
CA SER A 157 10.72 -11.02 -16.24
C SER A 157 11.10 -12.50 -16.17
N PHE A 158 10.77 -13.24 -17.23
CA PHE A 158 11.14 -14.64 -17.43
C PHE A 158 11.15 -14.99 -18.92
N GLU A 159 11.78 -16.11 -19.29
CA GLU A 159 11.81 -16.61 -20.67
C GLU A 159 10.77 -17.72 -20.90
N VAL A 160 10.11 -17.71 -22.06
CA VAL A 160 9.24 -18.81 -22.47
C VAL A 160 10.06 -20.01 -22.96
N PRO A 161 9.52 -21.24 -22.90
CA PRO A 161 10.20 -22.41 -23.43
C PRO A 161 10.58 -22.27 -24.92
N HIS A 162 11.65 -22.96 -25.32
CA HIS A 162 12.03 -23.04 -26.73
C HIS A 162 11.15 -24.00 -27.54
N GLU A 163 10.50 -24.94 -26.87
CA GLU A 163 9.65 -25.93 -27.52
C GLU A 163 8.32 -25.30 -27.95
N PRO A 164 7.87 -25.51 -29.21
CA PRO A 164 6.56 -25.06 -29.66
C PRO A 164 5.42 -25.61 -28.79
N GLY A 165 4.40 -24.80 -28.57
CA GLY A 165 3.25 -25.20 -27.77
C GLY A 165 2.53 -24.04 -27.12
N THR A 166 1.37 -24.34 -26.52
CA THR A 166 0.64 -23.39 -25.69
C THR A 166 1.01 -23.60 -24.24
N TYR A 167 1.39 -22.51 -23.57
CA TYR A 167 1.86 -22.51 -22.19
C TYR A 167 0.96 -21.61 -21.36
N VAL A 168 0.47 -22.14 -20.23
CA VAL A 168 -0.38 -21.40 -19.29
C VAL A 168 0.45 -21.05 -18.07
N TYR A 169 0.45 -19.77 -17.70
CA TYR A 169 1.19 -19.25 -16.56
C TYR A 169 0.24 -18.71 -15.51
N ASP A 170 0.64 -18.85 -14.25
CA ASP A 170 0.09 -18.13 -13.10
C ASP A 170 1.20 -17.27 -12.50
N LEU A 171 1.02 -15.96 -12.54
CA LEU A 171 1.81 -15.00 -11.77
C LEU A 171 1.10 -14.80 -10.42
N PHE A 172 1.70 -15.31 -9.35
CA PHE A 172 1.25 -15.07 -8.00
C PHE A 172 2.03 -13.91 -7.38
N ALA A 173 1.32 -12.91 -6.86
CA ALA A 173 1.91 -11.72 -6.27
C ALA A 173 1.45 -11.53 -4.82
N VAL A 174 2.39 -11.12 -3.95
CA VAL A 174 2.16 -10.88 -2.53
C VAL A 174 2.62 -9.47 -2.16
N TRP A 175 1.75 -8.72 -1.49
CA TRP A 175 2.07 -7.41 -0.93
C TRP A 175 2.17 -7.52 0.59
N LEU A 176 3.39 -7.40 1.12
CA LEU A 176 3.61 -7.38 2.57
C LEU A 176 3.65 -5.94 3.07
N LYS A 177 2.94 -5.69 4.17
CA LYS A 177 3.06 -4.49 4.99
C LYS A 177 4.36 -4.52 5.80
N ASP A 178 4.65 -5.68 6.38
CA ASP A 178 5.84 -5.97 7.18
C ASP A 178 6.47 -7.27 6.67
N PRO A 179 7.57 -7.22 5.91
CA PRO A 179 8.25 -8.41 5.40
C PRO A 179 8.83 -9.32 6.48
N VAL A 180 9.25 -8.76 7.61
CA VAL A 180 9.87 -9.51 8.72
C VAL A 180 8.80 -10.31 9.47
N LYS A 181 7.66 -9.68 9.77
CA LYS A 181 6.52 -10.33 10.44
C LYS A 181 5.59 -11.05 9.47
N ARG A 182 5.85 -10.95 8.17
CA ARG A 182 5.01 -11.48 7.07
C ARG A 182 3.54 -11.05 7.15
N VAL A 183 3.30 -9.80 7.54
CA VAL A 183 1.93 -9.23 7.56
C VAL A 183 1.56 -8.84 6.13
N SER A 184 0.56 -9.49 5.56
CA SER A 184 0.09 -9.27 4.18
C SER A 184 -0.99 -8.19 4.09
N GLU A 185 -0.87 -7.31 3.10
CA GLU A 185 -1.92 -6.37 2.65
C GLU A 185 -2.81 -7.03 1.59
N GLY A 186 -2.28 -8.02 0.88
CA GLY A 186 -3.04 -8.82 -0.07
C GLY A 186 -2.20 -9.74 -0.92
N THR A 187 -2.87 -10.69 -1.56
CA THR A 187 -2.32 -11.63 -2.53
C THR A 187 -3.25 -11.71 -3.73
N SER A 188 -2.72 -12.01 -4.91
CA SER A 188 -3.53 -12.27 -6.10
C SER A 188 -2.78 -13.14 -7.10
N SER A 189 -3.52 -14.03 -7.76
CA SER A 189 -3.10 -14.81 -8.91
C SER A 189 -3.51 -14.09 -10.20
N TYR A 190 -2.67 -14.22 -11.24
CA TYR A 190 -2.90 -13.65 -12.56
C TYR A 190 -2.54 -14.66 -13.63
N VAL A 191 -3.55 -15.15 -14.34
CA VAL A 191 -3.45 -16.23 -15.30
C VAL A 191 -3.39 -15.66 -16.70
N PHE A 192 -2.46 -16.17 -17.51
CA PHE A 192 -2.35 -15.84 -18.93
C PHE A 192 -1.77 -17.02 -19.70
N SER A 193 -1.93 -16.99 -21.02
CA SER A 193 -1.33 -18.00 -21.89
C SER A 193 -0.59 -17.36 -23.06
N VAL A 194 0.46 -18.04 -23.49
CA VAL A 194 1.24 -17.68 -24.69
C VAL A 194 1.37 -18.93 -25.56
N ARG A 195 1.56 -18.71 -26.86
CA ARG A 195 1.83 -19.77 -27.81
C ARG A 195 3.19 -19.55 -28.44
N VAL A 196 4.08 -20.51 -28.23
CA VAL A 196 5.40 -20.53 -28.83
C VAL A 196 5.27 -21.12 -30.23
N GLU A 197 5.62 -20.33 -31.25
CA GLU A 197 5.61 -20.69 -32.68
C GLU A 197 6.94 -20.33 -33.36
#